data_AF-A0A0Q8F2M6-F1
#
_entry.id   AF-A0A0Q8F2M6-F1
#
_cell.length_a   1.000
_cell.length_b   1.000
_cell.length_c   1.000
_cell.angle_alpha   90.00
_cell.angle_beta   90.00
_cell.angle_gamma   90.00
#
_symmetry.space_group_name_H-M   'P 1'
#
loop_
_entity.id
_entity.type
_entity.pdbx_description
1 polymer ?
#
loop_
_entity_poly.entity_id
_entity_poly.type
_entity_poly.pdbx_seq_one_letter_code
_entity_poly.pdbx_strand_id
1 'polypeptide(L)'
;MAIAYWCILITALLPYLWVFIAKRSGERYNNRNPRAWVAKQDGNYKVQRANAAHLNGFEAFPAFVAGVLMAQLAGVPAETITPLAIAFVIARVLHGVFYLADKQSLRSLVWLVGMLCAVALMVLAAMRVA
;
A
#
# COMPACT_ATOMS: atom_id res chain seq x y z
N MET A 1 -8.85 18.42 3.15
CA MET A 1 -7.75 18.27 2.15
C MET A 1 -6.42 17.85 2.75
N ALA A 2 -5.89 18.53 3.78
CA ALA A 2 -4.61 18.14 4.41
C ALA A 2 -4.53 16.65 4.77
N ILE A 3 -5.63 16.05 5.26
CA ILE A 3 -5.71 14.63 5.58
C ILE A 3 -5.38 13.73 4.38
N ALA A 4 -5.88 14.03 3.18
CA ALA A 4 -5.60 13.22 1.99
C ALA A 4 -4.10 13.22 1.62
N TYR A 5 -3.42 14.36 1.80
CA TYR A 5 -1.96 14.44 1.63
C TYR A 5 -1.19 13.67 2.70
N TRP A 6 -1.66 13.70 3.96
CA TRP A 6 -1.10 12.83 4.99
C TRP A 6 -1.31 11.35 4.66
N CYS A 7 -2.46 10.97 4.08
CA CYS A 7 -2.69 9.63 3.58
C CYS A 7 -1.69 9.23 2.49
N ILE A 8 -1.39 10.14 1.55
CA ILE A 8 -0.34 9.95 0.55
C ILE A 8 1.02 9.71 1.23
N LEU A 9 1.41 10.56 2.17
CA LEU A 9 2.69 10.42 2.87
C LEU A 9 2.78 9.10 3.65
N ILE A 10 1.74 8.75 4.41
CA ILE A 10 1.69 7.49 5.15
C ILE A 10 1.81 6.31 4.18
N THR A 11 1.08 6.34 3.07
CA THR A 11 1.14 5.26 2.06
C THR A 11 2.52 5.18 1.40
N ALA A 12 3.19 6.30 1.15
CA ALA A 12 4.54 6.33 0.59
C ALA A 12 5.57 5.71 1.54
N LEU A 13 5.40 5.91 2.86
CA LEU A 13 6.32 5.43 3.88
C LEU A 13 6.04 3.98 4.31
N LEU A 14 4.78 3.53 4.21
CA LEU A 14 4.35 2.22 4.69
C LEU A 14 5.12 1.03 4.10
N PRO A 15 5.46 0.96 2.79
CA PRO A 15 6.29 -0.12 2.26
C PRO A 15 7.62 -0.28 2.99
N TYR A 16 8.24 0.82 3.43
CA TYR A 16 9.53 0.76 4.13
C TYR A 16 9.42 0.14 5.53
N LEU A 17 8.25 0.23 6.17
CA LEU A 17 7.97 -0.51 7.39
C LEU A 17 8.01 -2.03 7.14
N TRP A 18 7.42 -2.50 6.05
CA TRP A 18 7.40 -3.92 5.71
C TRP A 18 8.78 -4.48 5.39
N VAL A 19 9.60 -3.74 4.61
CA VAL A 19 10.97 -4.18 4.33
C VAL A 19 11.84 -4.17 5.59
N PHE A 20 11.60 -3.24 6.53
CA PHE A 20 12.30 -3.25 7.81
C PHE A 20 11.97 -4.51 8.63
N ILE A 21 10.70 -4.91 8.67
CA ILE A 21 10.27 -6.17 9.31
C ILE A 21 10.92 -7.37 8.59
N ALA A 22 10.97 -7.35 7.25
CA ALA A 22 11.63 -8.40 6.47
C ALA A 22 13.10 -8.55 6.86
N LYS A 23 13.85 -7.45 6.93
CA LYS A 23 15.28 -7.44 7.28
C LYS A 23 15.54 -7.94 8.71
N ARG A 24 14.65 -7.66 9.65
CA ARG A 24 14.78 -8.14 11.04
C ARG A 24 14.36 -9.60 11.25
N SER A 25 13.64 -10.18 10.29
CA SER A 25 13.09 -11.54 10.43
C SER A 25 14.02 -12.63 9.88
N GLY A 26 15.16 -12.28 9.27
CA GLY A 26 16.11 -13.24 8.69
C GLY A 26 17.48 -13.16 9.35
N GLU A 27 18.23 -14.26 9.26
CA GLU A 27 19.59 -14.33 9.80
C GLU A 27 20.61 -13.69 8.84
N ARG A 28 21.66 -13.07 9.41
CA ARG A 28 22.83 -12.54 8.68
C ARG A 28 22.45 -11.63 7.50
N TYR A 29 21.66 -10.59 7.77
CA TYR A 29 21.28 -9.61 6.75
C TYR A 29 22.50 -9.04 6.01
N ASN A 30 22.55 -9.23 4.68
CA ASN A 30 23.63 -8.72 3.85
C ASN A 30 23.20 -7.43 3.13
N ASN A 31 23.70 -6.28 3.62
CA ASN A 31 23.39 -4.98 3.03
C ASN A 31 24.14 -4.69 1.71
N ARG A 32 25.14 -5.50 1.33
CA ARG A 32 25.87 -5.36 0.05
C ARG A 32 25.05 -5.86 -1.14
N ASN A 33 24.20 -6.87 -0.93
CA ASN A 33 23.28 -7.37 -1.96
C ASN A 33 21.94 -7.81 -1.34
N PRO A 34 21.07 -6.84 -0.99
CA PRO A 34 19.86 -7.11 -0.22
C PRO A 34 18.83 -7.95 -0.99
N ARG A 35 18.72 -7.77 -2.31
CA ARG A 35 17.77 -8.53 -3.14
C ARG A 35 18.16 -10.00 -3.24
N ALA A 36 19.45 -10.28 -3.46
CA ALA A 36 19.94 -11.65 -3.46
C ALA A 36 19.86 -12.29 -2.06
N TRP A 37 20.03 -11.51 -0.99
CA TRP A 37 19.85 -12.03 0.37
C TRP A 37 18.41 -12.48 0.62
N VAL A 38 17.40 -11.69 0.23
CA VAL A 38 15.98 -12.07 0.35
C VAL A 38 15.69 -13.35 -0.44
N ALA A 39 16.21 -13.46 -1.67
CA ALA A 39 16.01 -14.65 -2.51
C ALA A 39 16.60 -15.94 -1.91
N LYS A 40 17.62 -15.82 -1.04
CA LYS A 40 18.25 -16.94 -0.34
C LYS A 40 17.51 -17.36 0.95
N GLN A 41 16.45 -16.66 1.34
CA GLN A 41 15.68 -16.95 2.57
C GLN A 41 14.68 -18.10 2.37
N ASP A 42 15.15 -19.23 1.84
CA ASP A 42 14.31 -20.41 1.67
C ASP A 42 13.87 -20.97 3.03
N GLY A 43 12.61 -21.40 3.14
CA GLY A 43 11.97 -21.80 4.40
C GLY A 43 11.64 -20.65 5.38
N ASN A 44 12.16 -19.42 5.19
CA ASN A 44 11.81 -18.27 6.03
C ASN A 44 10.67 -17.46 5.41
N TYR A 45 9.46 -18.02 5.52
CA TYR A 45 8.24 -17.41 4.98
C TYR A 45 7.95 -16.00 5.54
N LYS A 46 8.45 -15.65 6.75
CA LYS A 46 8.26 -14.31 7.31
C LYS A 46 9.01 -13.25 6.50
N VAL A 47 10.26 -13.49 6.13
CA VAL A 47 11.05 -12.56 5.29
C VAL A 47 10.41 -12.43 3.90
N GLN A 48 10.04 -13.56 3.30
CA GLN A 48 9.42 -13.58 1.96
C GLN A 48 8.09 -12.81 1.94
N ARG A 49 7.20 -13.07 2.92
CA ARG A 49 5.90 -12.39 3.03
C ARG A 49 6.03 -10.90 3.33
N ALA A 50 6.95 -10.52 4.21
CA ALA A 50 7.22 -9.11 4.52
C ALA A 50 7.78 -8.36 3.29
N ASN A 51 8.69 -8.99 2.54
CA ASN A 51 9.21 -8.41 1.29
C ASN A 51 8.12 -8.34 0.19
N ALA A 52 7.24 -9.34 0.10
CA ALA A 52 6.11 -9.30 -0.82
C ALA A 52 5.12 -8.16 -0.46
N ALA A 53 4.83 -7.95 0.83
CA ALA A 53 4.02 -6.82 1.29
C ALA A 53 4.65 -5.46 0.96
N HIS A 54 5.99 -5.35 1.06
CA HIS A 54 6.74 -4.17 0.64
C HIS A 54 6.55 -3.87 -0.86
N LEU A 55 6.79 -4.86 -1.73
CA LEU A 55 6.66 -4.70 -3.17
C LEU A 55 5.22 -4.35 -3.58
N ASN A 56 4.24 -5.06 -3.03
CA ASN A 56 2.83 -4.77 -3.33
C ASN A 56 2.39 -3.38 -2.86
N GLY A 57 2.97 -2.89 -1.76
CA GLY A 57 2.75 -1.51 -1.31
C GLY A 57 3.18 -0.48 -2.36
N PHE A 58 4.33 -0.71 -3.02
CA PHE A 58 4.79 0.15 -4.12
C PHE A 58 3.99 -0.01 -5.41
N GLU A 59 3.45 -1.19 -5.70
CA GLU A 59 2.58 -1.40 -6.87
C GLU A 59 1.26 -0.64 -6.73
N ALA A 60 0.69 -0.61 -5.52
CA ALA A 60 -0.59 0.06 -5.26
C ALA A 60 -0.46 1.59 -5.12
N PHE A 61 0.72 2.09 -4.76
CA PHE A 61 0.94 3.50 -4.44
C PHE A 61 0.68 4.46 -5.62
N PRO A 62 1.19 4.21 -6.86
CA PRO A 62 0.97 5.11 -8.00
C PRO A 62 -0.50 5.35 -8.31
N ALA A 63 -1.31 4.28 -8.34
CA ALA A 63 -2.75 4.38 -8.62
C ALA A 63 -3.47 5.23 -7.56
N PHE A 64 -3.11 5.05 -6.29
CA PHE A 64 -3.68 5.83 -5.20
C PHE A 64 -3.33 7.31 -5.26
N VAL A 65 -2.03 7.63 -5.42
CA VAL A 65 -1.57 9.01 -5.56
C VAL A 65 -2.21 9.69 -6.77
N ALA A 66 -2.22 9.01 -7.92
CA ALA A 66 -2.84 9.54 -9.12
C ALA A 66 -4.33 9.80 -8.88
N GLY A 67 -5.07 8.86 -8.28
CA GLY A 67 -6.49 9.03 -7.96
C GLY A 67 -6.77 10.23 -7.05
N VAL A 68 -6.04 10.39 -5.94
CA VAL A 68 -6.22 11.53 -5.02
C VAL A 68 -5.95 12.85 -5.74
N LEU A 69 -4.83 12.94 -6.48
CA LEU A 69 -4.45 14.18 -7.18
C LEU A 69 -5.41 14.49 -8.34
N MET A 70 -5.84 13.49 -9.11
CA MET A 70 -6.84 13.65 -10.16
C MET A 70 -8.16 14.17 -9.60
N ALA A 71 -8.69 13.53 -8.54
CA ALA A 71 -9.95 13.94 -7.92
C ALA A 71 -9.87 15.38 -7.39
N GLN A 72 -8.74 15.74 -6.79
CA GLN A 72 -8.51 17.09 -6.31
C GLN A 72 -8.43 18.11 -7.45
N LEU A 73 -7.66 17.84 -8.50
CA LEU A 73 -7.52 18.74 -9.66
C LEU A 73 -8.85 18.91 -10.41
N ALA A 74 -9.66 17.86 -10.47
CA ALA A 74 -11.01 17.91 -11.01
C ALA A 74 -12.02 18.68 -10.14
N GLY A 75 -11.65 19.07 -8.91
CA GLY A 75 -12.55 19.77 -8.00
C GLY A 75 -13.63 18.87 -7.37
N VAL A 76 -13.32 17.59 -7.15
CA VAL A 76 -14.16 16.69 -6.34
C VAL A 76 -14.13 17.16 -4.88
N PRO A 77 -15.28 17.20 -4.16
CA PRO A 77 -15.33 17.68 -2.78
C PRO A 77 -14.39 16.92 -1.84
N ALA A 78 -13.75 17.67 -0.93
CA ALA A 78 -12.85 17.12 0.08
C ALA A 78 -13.52 16.05 0.97
N GLU A 79 -14.81 16.22 1.23
CA GLU A 79 -15.66 15.33 2.03
C GLU A 79 -15.82 13.95 1.38
N THR A 80 -15.65 13.85 0.06
CA THR A 80 -15.66 12.58 -0.69
C THR A 80 -14.25 11.99 -0.78
N ILE A 81 -13.24 12.81 -1.07
CA ILE A 81 -11.84 12.35 -1.23
C ILE A 81 -11.28 11.80 0.08
N THR A 82 -11.51 12.51 1.19
CA THR A 82 -10.91 12.20 2.50
C THR A 82 -11.26 10.80 3.02
N PRO A 83 -12.53 10.37 3.09
CA PRO A 83 -12.86 9.03 3.57
C PRO A 83 -12.31 7.92 2.66
N LEU A 84 -12.29 8.11 1.33
CA LEU A 84 -11.68 7.16 0.40
C LEU A 84 -10.17 7.03 0.63
N ALA A 85 -9.49 8.15 0.88
CA ALA A 85 -8.06 8.16 1.19
C ALA A 85 -7.74 7.46 2.53
N ILE A 86 -8.55 7.71 3.57
CA ILE A 86 -8.41 7.03 4.87
C ILE A 86 -8.67 5.53 4.71
N ALA A 87 -9.75 5.14 4.03
CA ALA A 87 -10.09 3.74 3.78
C ALA A 87 -8.97 3.01 3.03
N PHE A 88 -8.37 3.66 2.03
CA PHE A 88 -7.20 3.12 1.34
C PHE A 88 -6.04 2.84 2.30
N VAL A 89 -5.65 3.81 3.13
CA VAL A 89 -4.54 3.65 4.09
C VAL A 89 -4.82 2.50 5.06
N ILE A 90 -6.01 2.45 5.65
CA ILE A 90 -6.41 1.36 6.57
C ILE A 90 -6.31 0.01 5.85
N ALA A 91 -6.82 -0.09 4.62
CA ALA A 91 -6.76 -1.29 3.82
C ALA A 91 -5.30 -1.72 3.52
N ARG A 92 -4.37 -0.78 3.34
CA ARG A 92 -2.93 -1.08 3.14
C ARG A 92 -2.23 -1.53 4.41
N VAL A 93 -2.56 -0.94 5.56
CA VAL A 93 -2.03 -1.39 6.86
C VAL A 93 -2.50 -2.82 7.14
N LEU A 94 -3.80 -3.08 7.03
CA LEU A 94 -4.37 -4.42 7.22
C LEU A 94 -3.81 -5.44 6.23
N HIS A 95 -3.59 -5.05 4.98
CA HIS A 95 -3.01 -5.92 3.97
C HIS A 95 -1.61 -6.40 4.34
N GLY A 96 -0.73 -5.50 4.81
CA GLY A 96 0.60 -5.88 5.28
C GLY A 96 0.53 -6.80 6.50
N VAL A 97 -0.36 -6.50 7.45
CA VAL A 97 -0.58 -7.36 8.64
C VAL A 97 -1.05 -8.76 8.24
N PHE A 98 -2.04 -8.88 7.33
CA PHE A 98 -2.52 -10.18 6.85
C PHE A 98 -1.50 -10.92 5.99
N TYR A 99 -0.61 -10.21 5.29
CA TYR A 99 0.56 -10.81 4.65
C TYR A 99 1.46 -11.50 5.67
N LEU A 100 1.78 -10.82 6.78
CA LEU A 100 2.65 -11.37 7.83
C LEU A 100 1.98 -12.52 8.59
N ALA A 101 0.67 -12.43 8.81
CA ALA A 101 -0.14 -13.39 9.56
C ALA A 101 -0.67 -14.58 8.73
N ASP A 102 -0.30 -14.68 7.45
CA ASP A 102 -0.71 -15.77 6.54
C ASP A 102 -2.22 -15.89 6.28
N LYS A 103 -2.96 -14.79 6.40
CA LYS A 103 -4.42 -14.79 6.21
C LYS A 103 -4.79 -14.47 4.76
N GLN A 104 -4.63 -15.44 3.87
CA GLN A 104 -4.76 -15.25 2.42
C GLN A 104 -6.09 -14.64 1.95
N SER A 105 -7.23 -15.10 2.47
CA SER A 105 -8.56 -14.62 2.05
C SER A 105 -8.79 -13.17 2.48
N LEU A 106 -8.47 -12.85 3.73
CA LEU A 106 -8.56 -11.49 4.26
C LEU A 106 -7.61 -10.54 3.54
N ARG A 107 -6.40 -11.00 3.21
CA ARG A 107 -5.41 -10.26 2.41
C ARG A 107 -6.00 -9.84 1.06
N SER A 108 -6.59 -10.77 0.31
CA SER A 108 -7.21 -10.46 -0.98
C SER A 108 -8.40 -9.50 -0.84
N LEU A 109 -9.21 -9.66 0.20
CA LEU A 109 -10.36 -8.78 0.46
C LEU A 109 -9.90 -7.32 0.70
N VAL A 110 -8.94 -7.09 1.59
CA VAL A 110 -8.46 -5.72 1.86
C VAL A 110 -7.62 -5.16 0.71
N TRP A 111 -7.03 -6.02 -0.13
CA TRP A 111 -6.45 -5.59 -1.40
C TRP A 111 -7.50 -5.05 -2.35
N LEU A 112 -8.60 -5.76 -2.52
CA LEU A 112 -9.71 -5.33 -3.37
C LEU A 112 -10.30 -4.00 -2.88
N VAL A 113 -10.56 -3.87 -1.58
CA VAL A 113 -11.07 -2.63 -0.98
C VAL A 113 -10.16 -1.44 -1.30
N GLY A 114 -8.85 -1.59 -1.09
CA GLY A 114 -7.88 -0.53 -1.42
C GLY A 114 -7.89 -0.19 -2.90
N MET A 115 -7.91 -1.18 -3.78
CA MET A 115 -7.95 -0.94 -5.22
C MET A 115 -9.23 -0.20 -5.64
N LEU A 116 -10.39 -0.59 -5.10
CA LEU A 116 -11.66 0.08 -5.35
C LEU A 116 -11.65 1.54 -4.89
N CYS A 117 -11.00 1.87 -3.76
CA CYS A 117 -10.84 3.27 -3.34
C CYS A 117 -10.03 4.09 -4.35
N ALA A 118 -8.92 3.56 -4.86
CA ALA A 118 -8.10 4.24 -5.86
C ALA A 118 -8.86 4.44 -7.18
N VAL A 119 -9.54 3.40 -7.66
CA VAL A 119 -10.37 3.46 -8.87
C VAL A 119 -11.53 4.45 -8.70
N ALA A 120 -12.22 4.43 -7.55
CA ALA A 120 -13.33 5.35 -7.27
C ALA A 120 -12.86 6.82 -7.32
N LEU A 121 -11.69 7.14 -6.76
CA LEU A 121 -11.13 8.49 -6.85
C LEU A 121 -10.90 8.92 -8.31
N MET A 122 -10.32 8.03 -9.13
CA MET A 122 -10.09 8.31 -10.56
C MET A 122 -11.40 8.47 -11.34
N VAL A 123 -12.40 7.63 -11.08
CA VAL A 123 -13.71 7.69 -11.74
C VAL A 123 -14.46 8.97 -11.35
N LEU A 124 -14.46 9.34 -10.07
CA LEU A 124 -15.07 10.60 -9.61
C LEU A 124 -14.40 11.81 -10.27
N ALA A 125 -13.08 11.78 -10.43
CA ALA A 125 -12.36 12.82 -11.17
C ALA A 125 -12.82 12.90 -12.63
N ALA A 126 -12.87 11.76 -13.32
CA ALA A 126 -13.29 11.70 -14.72
C ALA A 126 -14.73 12.20 -14.92
N MET A 127 -15.66 11.78 -14.05
CA MET A 127 -17.06 12.21 -14.09
C MET A 127 -17.26 13.70 -13.79
N ARG A 128 -16.32 14.32 -13.06
CA ARG A 128 -16.42 15.73 -12.68
C ARG A 128 -15.97 16.68 -13.78
N VAL A 129 -15.09 16.22 -14.67
CA VAL A 129 -14.52 16.99 -15.79
C VAL A 129 -15.25 16.73 -17.10
N ALA A 130 -16.00 15.63 -17.21
CA ALA A 130 -16.91 15.34 -18.31
C ALA A 130 -18.12 16.30 -18.32
#